data_AF-A0A961EMX3-F1
#
_entry.id   AF-A0A961EMX3-F1
#
_cell.length_a   1.000
_cell.length_b   1.000
_cell.length_c   1.000
_cell.angle_alpha   90.00
_cell.angle_beta   90.00
_cell.angle_gamma   90.00
#
_symmetry.space_group_name_H-M   'P 1'
#
loop_
_entity.id
_entity.type
_entity.pdbx_description
1 polymer ?
#
loop_
_entity_poly.entity_id
_entity_poly.type
_entity_poly.pdbx_seq_one_letter_code
_entity_poly.pdbx_strand_id
1 'polypeptide(L)'
;RLEAAIDRAGCPALPWETPAEVTSAVLRRFEIDDDAIAGLADLYREARFSRHALGEADRERAVDALTRIHEGLAHARVPEAEQAP
;
A
#
# COMPACT_ATOMS: atom_id res chain seq x y z
N ARG A 1 -5.43 -12.50 -10.40
CA ARG A 1 -4.66 -13.04 -9.26
C ARG A 1 -3.56 -12.04 -8.91
N LEU A 2 -2.96 -12.15 -7.72
CA LEU A 2 -1.96 -11.21 -7.23
C LEU A 2 -0.74 -11.16 -8.16
N GLU A 3 -0.27 -12.32 -8.63
CA GLU A 3 0.90 -12.45 -9.51
C GLU A 3 0.69 -11.68 -10.82
N ALA A 4 -0.46 -11.85 -11.47
CA ALA A 4 -0.80 -11.11 -12.67
C ALA A 4 -1.00 -9.58 -12.44
N ALA A 5 -1.26 -9.15 -11.20
CA ALA A 5 -1.31 -7.73 -10.87
C ALA A 5 0.09 -7.15 -10.68
N ILE A 6 0.98 -7.92 -10.02
CA ILE A 6 2.40 -7.61 -9.84
C ILE A 6 3.12 -7.48 -11.19
N ASP A 7 2.89 -8.43 -12.11
CA ASP A 7 3.46 -8.38 -13.46
C ASP A 7 3.00 -7.14 -14.24
N ARG A 8 1.70 -6.82 -14.16
CA ARG A 8 1.13 -5.60 -14.81
C ARG A 8 1.64 -4.31 -14.19
N ALA A 9 2.05 -4.33 -12.93
CA ALA A 9 2.70 -3.20 -12.28
C ALA A 9 4.17 -3.02 -12.73
N GLY A 10 4.71 -3.93 -13.54
CA GLY A 10 6.10 -3.88 -14.00
C GLY A 10 7.11 -4.31 -12.93
N CYS A 11 6.67 -5.08 -11.93
CA CYS A 11 7.49 -5.57 -10.82
C CYS A 11 7.54 -7.09 -10.77
N PRO A 12 7.97 -7.80 -11.85
CA PRO A 12 7.95 -9.26 -11.87
C PRO A 12 8.79 -9.83 -10.72
N ALA A 13 8.18 -10.71 -9.93
CA ALA A 13 8.84 -11.34 -8.78
C ALA A 13 9.96 -12.28 -9.23
N LEU A 14 11.13 -12.17 -8.60
CA LEU A 14 12.25 -13.07 -8.83
C LEU A 14 12.09 -14.37 -8.00
N PRO A 15 12.67 -15.50 -8.44
CA PRO A 15 12.50 -16.79 -7.76
C PRO A 15 12.98 -16.84 -6.30
N TRP A 16 13.86 -15.92 -5.91
CA TRP A 16 14.44 -15.82 -4.57
C TRP A 16 13.84 -14.70 -3.73
N GLU A 17 12.96 -13.87 -4.29
CA GLU A 17 12.31 -12.81 -3.54
C GLU A 17 11.19 -13.38 -2.68
N THR A 18 11.14 -12.90 -1.44
CA THR A 18 10.03 -13.15 -0.53
C THR A 18 8.82 -12.32 -0.92
N PRO A 19 7.59 -12.75 -0.56
CA PRO A 19 6.39 -11.96 -0.79
C PRO A 19 6.48 -10.53 -0.22
N ALA A 20 7.20 -10.34 0.89
CA ALA A 20 7.40 -9.02 1.50
C ALA A 20 8.30 -8.12 0.65
N GLU A 21 9.37 -8.66 0.05
CA GLU A 21 10.25 -7.92 -0.86
C GLU A 21 9.50 -7.50 -2.12
N VAL A 22 8.77 -8.44 -2.74
CA VAL A 22 7.94 -8.15 -3.92
C VAL A 22 6.89 -7.07 -3.60
N THR A 23 6.21 -7.19 -2.45
CA THR A 23 5.21 -6.20 -2.03
C THR A 23 5.84 -4.82 -1.84
N SER A 24 7.01 -4.75 -1.20
CA SER A 24 7.73 -3.48 -1.01
C SER A 24 8.17 -2.85 -2.34
N ALA A 25 8.64 -3.66 -3.30
CA ALA A 25 9.03 -3.20 -4.62
C ALA A 25 7.83 -2.62 -5.40
N VAL A 26 6.68 -3.29 -5.35
CA VAL A 26 5.43 -2.81 -5.96
C VAL A 26 4.99 -1.50 -5.33
N LEU A 27 4.96 -1.41 -4.00
CA LEU A 27 4.50 -0.20 -3.30
C LEU A 27 5.40 1.01 -3.58
N ARG A 28 6.72 0.82 -3.58
CA ARG A 28 7.69 1.86 -3.95
C ARG A 28 7.52 2.34 -5.38
N ARG A 29 7.15 1.46 -6.32
CA ARG A 29 6.95 1.82 -7.73
C ARG A 29 5.82 2.83 -7.93
N PHE A 30 4.81 2.80 -7.07
CA PHE A 30 3.67 3.72 -7.08
C PHE A 30 3.84 4.89 -6.10
N GLU A 31 5.04 5.10 -5.54
CA GLU A 31 5.36 6.18 -4.60
C GLU A 31 4.35 6.27 -3.43
N ILE A 32 3.87 5.11 -2.97
CA ILE A 32 2.93 5.07 -1.84
C ILE A 32 3.69 5.29 -0.54
N ASP A 33 3.07 6.03 0.38
CA ASP A 33 3.60 6.30 1.71
C ASP A 33 3.75 4.98 2.51
N ASP A 34 4.99 4.51 2.63
CA ASP A 34 5.36 3.28 3.35
C ASP A 34 4.95 3.37 4.84
N ASP A 35 5.02 4.56 5.46
CA ASP A 35 4.64 4.75 6.86
C ASP A 35 3.13 4.67 7.05
N ALA A 36 2.35 5.18 6.10
CA ALA A 36 0.89 5.02 6.10
C ALA A 36 0.48 3.55 6.00
N ILE A 37 1.14 2.77 5.14
CA ILE A 37 0.88 1.33 5.00
C ILE A 37 1.25 0.59 6.27
N ALA A 38 2.44 0.82 6.82
CA ALA A 38 2.89 0.19 8.05
C ALA A 38 1.94 0.48 9.21
N GLY A 39 1.56 1.75 9.39
CA GLY A 39 0.65 2.19 10.44
C GLY A 39 -0.74 1.56 10.32
N LEU A 40 -1.30 1.47 9.10
CA LEU A 40 -2.59 0.81 8.89
C LEU A 40 -2.51 -0.70 9.15
N ALA A 41 -1.42 -1.34 8.76
CA ALA A 41 -1.21 -2.77 9.00
C ALA A 41 -1.07 -3.08 10.50
N ASP A 42 -0.42 -2.21 11.27
CA ASP A 42 -0.33 -2.31 12.73
C ASP A 42 -1.70 -2.16 13.39
N LEU A 43 -2.47 -1.14 13.02
CA LEU A 43 -3.84 -0.94 13.52
C LEU A 43 -4.74 -2.14 13.23
N TYR A 44 -4.63 -2.73 12.03
CA TYR A 44 -5.35 -3.96 11.69
C TYR A 44 -4.94 -5.14 12.59
N ARG A 45 -3.63 -5.33 12.80
CA ARG A 45 -3.14 -6.41 13.68
C ARG A 45 -3.63 -6.23 15.11
N GLU A 46 -3.56 -5.01 15.64
CA GLU A 46 -4.06 -4.70 16.98
C GLU A 46 -5.56 -4.99 17.07
N ALA A 47 -6.37 -4.50 16.12
CA ALA A 47 -7.82 -4.77 16.08
C ALA A 47 -8.16 -6.26 16.03
N ARG A 48 -7.37 -7.04 15.28
CA ARG A 48 -7.68 -8.43 14.96
C ARG A 48 -7.15 -9.44 15.98
N PHE A 49 -6.03 -9.14 16.60
CA PHE A 49 -5.27 -10.08 17.43
C PHE A 49 -5.03 -9.60 18.86
N SER A 50 -5.23 -8.32 19.17
CA SER A 50 -5.05 -7.79 20.52
C SER A 50 -6.29 -7.94 21.40
N ARG A 51 -6.06 -7.89 22.71
CA ARG A 51 -7.12 -7.74 23.73
C ARG A 51 -7.37 -6.27 24.08
N HIS A 52 -6.51 -5.35 23.65
CA HIS A 52 -6.74 -3.92 23.85
C HIS A 52 -7.81 -3.44 22.87
N ALA A 53 -8.81 -2.73 23.40
CA ALA A 53 -9.82 -2.11 22.56
C ALA A 53 -9.23 -0.87 21.88
N LEU A 54 -9.40 -0.79 20.56
CA LEU A 54 -9.10 0.43 19.80
C LEU A 54 -10.17 1.49 20.07
N GLY A 55 -9.74 2.74 20.21
CA GLY A 55 -10.60 3.90 20.44
C GLY A 55 -10.73 4.81 19.22
N GLU A 56 -11.41 5.95 19.40
CA GLU A 56 -11.63 6.91 18.30
C GLU A 56 -10.32 7.46 17.73
N ALA A 57 -9.32 7.72 18.58
CA ALA A 57 -8.00 8.16 18.12
C ALA A 57 -7.32 7.14 17.19
N ASP A 58 -7.52 5.84 17.43
CA ASP A 58 -6.97 4.80 16.56
C ASP A 58 -7.74 4.73 15.23
N ARG A 59 -9.05 4.97 15.28
CA ARG A 59 -9.91 5.08 14.09
C ARG A 59 -9.50 6.28 13.23
N GLU A 60 -9.27 7.45 13.83
CA GLU A 60 -8.78 8.64 13.14
C GLU A 60 -7.44 8.37 12.45
N ARG A 61 -6.48 7.76 13.16
CA ARG A 61 -5.20 7.35 12.55
C ARG A 61 -5.37 6.38 11.39
N ALA A 62 -6.32 5.43 11.49
CA ALA A 62 -6.60 4.49 10.41
C ALA A 62 -7.15 5.21 9.16
N VAL A 63 -8.06 6.16 9.37
CA VAL A 63 -8.64 6.98 8.29
C VAL A 63 -7.56 7.83 7.63
N ASP A 64 -6.70 8.49 8.40
CA ASP A 64 -5.62 9.32 7.86
C ASP A 64 -4.60 8.50 7.06
N ALA A 65 -4.25 7.30 7.55
CA ALA A 65 -3.39 6.39 6.81
C ALA A 65 -4.04 5.93 5.50
N LEU A 66 -5.33 5.59 5.54
CA LEU A 66 -6.08 5.18 4.36
C LEU A 66 -6.19 6.30 3.32
N THR A 67 -6.41 7.54 3.76
CA THR A 67 -6.46 8.73 2.89
C THR A 67 -5.14 8.92 2.15
N ARG A 68 -4.01 8.90 2.87
CA ARG A 68 -2.68 9.05 2.26
C ARG A 68 -2.37 7.95 1.24
N ILE A 69 -2.76 6.70 1.53
CA ILE A 69 -2.63 5.59 0.58
C ILE A 69 -3.46 5.84 -0.68
N HIS A 70 -4.72 6.31 -0.53
CA HIS A 70 -5.57 6.63 -1.68
C HIS A 70 -5.02 7.77 -2.52
N GLU A 71 -4.49 8.82 -1.90
CA GLU A 71 -3.86 9.95 -2.59
C GLU A 71 -2.63 9.50 -3.38
N GLY A 72 -1.74 8.71 -2.77
CA GLY A 72 -0.60 8.12 -3.46
C GLY A 72 -1.02 7.29 -4.68
N LEU A 73 -2.04 6.42 -4.53
CA LEU A 73 -2.56 5.61 -5.63
C LEU A 73 -3.21 6.46 -6.73
N ALA A 74 -3.89 7.56 -6.38
CA ALA A 74 -4.48 8.48 -7.35
C ALA A 74 -3.41 9.20 -8.17
N HIS A 75 -2.31 9.61 -7.54
CA HIS A 75 -1.17 10.20 -8.25
C HIS A 75 -0.47 9.21 -9.15
N ALA A 76 -0.28 7.97 -8.70
CA ALA A 76 0.39 6.94 -9.48
C ALA A 76 -0.41 6.47 -10.71
N ARG A 77 -1.72 6.74 -10.75
CA ARG A 77 -2.57 6.54 -11.94
C ARG A 77 -2.40 7.62 -13.03
N VAL A 78 -1.67 8.71 -12.75
CA VAL A 78 -1.43 9.79 -13.73
C VAL A 78 -0.06 9.62 -14.42
N PRO A 79 0.07 8.63 -15.31
CA PRO A 79 0.93 8.80 -16.48
C PRO A 79 0.26 8.34 -17.78
N GLU A 80 -0.99 8.78 -18.04
CA GLU A 80 -1.72 8.49 -19.30
C GLU A 80 -2.05 9.72 -20.16
N ALA A 81 -1.52 10.91 -19.83
CA ALA A 81 -1.89 12.13 -20.56
C ALA A 81 -0.73 13.10 -20.84
N GLU A 82 0.49 12.62 -21.07
CA GLU A 82 1.40 13.38 -21.94
C GLU A 82 1.06 13.01 -23.38
N GLN A 83 0.08 13.77 -23.88
CA GLN A 83 -0.44 13.78 -25.23
C GLN A 83 0.74 14.04 -26.19
N ALA A 84 1.16 13.02 -26.93
CA ALA A 84 2.00 13.20 -28.12
C ALA A 84 1.09 13.52 -29.33
N PRO A 85 1.55 14.40 -30.24
CA PRO A 85 0.72 15.31 -31.05
C PRO A 85 -0.16 14.67 -32.13
#